data_AF-A0A7C4MUY0-F1
#
_entry.id   AF-A0A7C4MUY0-F1
#
_cell.length_a   1.000
_cell.length_b   1.000
_cell.length_c   1.000
_cell.angle_alpha   90.00
_cell.angle_beta   90.00
_cell.angle_gamma   90.00
#
_symmetry.space_group_name_H-M   'P 1'
#
loop_
_entity.id
_entity.type
_entity.pdbx_description
1 polymer ?
#
loop_
_entity_poly.entity_id
_entity_poly.type
_entity_poly.pdbx_seq_one_letter_code
_entity_poly.pdbx_strand_id
1 'polypeptide(L)'
;MNRFDNYCYAARMQFVLKQVGDLLGQQAALIEAEVQKELPDQSFLFAQPIEMRFNELLEGVRSDLSLKITGTDYDVMEKLAAQIKAILEKLPGAGEVEFEAQGRAPVLEIHPNREALRRYNLHAADLNRAVSTALAGATVGMVFEGNRRYEIVVRLSGELRHRLEEIRNLPVRVGEYGLIPLEKVAEFR
;
A
#
# COMPACT_ATOMS: atom_id res chain seq x y z
N MET A 1 -29.83 0.20 -9.84
CA MET A 1 -29.10 1.47 -9.66
C MET A 1 -28.20 1.32 -8.43
N ASN A 2 -27.13 0.53 -8.55
CA ASN A 2 -26.18 0.27 -7.46
C ASN A 2 -25.10 1.36 -7.48
N ARG A 3 -24.88 1.98 -6.32
CA ARG A 3 -24.02 3.16 -6.15
C ARG A 3 -22.71 2.79 -5.43
N PHE A 4 -22.11 1.65 -5.79
CA PHE A 4 -20.89 1.11 -5.16
C PHE A 4 -19.75 0.76 -6.14
N ASP A 5 -19.91 1.00 -7.44
CA ASP A 5 -18.88 0.66 -8.47
C ASP A 5 -17.86 1.77 -8.74
N ASN A 6 -17.59 2.66 -7.77
CA ASN A 6 -16.65 3.78 -7.94
C ASN A 6 -15.37 3.61 -7.09
N TYR A 7 -14.78 2.41 -7.10
CA TYR A 7 -13.33 2.36 -6.95
C TYR A 7 -12.73 2.81 -8.28
N CYS A 8 -12.62 4.13 -8.46
CA CYS A 8 -11.74 4.73 -9.44
C CYS A 8 -10.31 4.27 -9.10
N TYR A 9 -9.90 3.14 -9.64
CA TYR A 9 -8.49 2.84 -9.86
C TYR A 9 -8.02 3.79 -10.97
N ALA A 10 -7.89 5.08 -10.67
CA ALA A 10 -7.03 5.96 -11.44
C ALA A 10 -5.60 5.60 -11.05
N ALA A 11 -5.19 4.38 -11.40
CA ALA A 11 -3.82 3.96 -11.19
C ALA A 11 -2.96 4.76 -12.17
N ARG A 12 -1.95 5.41 -11.61
CA ARG A 12 -1.03 6.28 -12.31
C ARG A 12 0.27 5.53 -12.40
N MET A 13 0.71 5.24 -13.60
CA MET A 13 2.00 4.63 -13.84
C MET A 13 2.90 5.70 -14.44
N GLN A 14 3.99 6.01 -13.73
CA GLN A 14 4.95 7.03 -14.12
C GLN A 14 6.25 6.35 -14.49
N PHE A 15 6.77 6.70 -15.66
CA PHE A 15 8.13 6.38 -16.06
C PHE A 15 9.08 7.46 -15.57
N VAL A 16 10.23 7.05 -15.06
CA VAL A 16 11.37 7.91 -14.78
C VAL A 16 12.39 7.68 -15.88
N LEU A 17 12.85 8.76 -16.52
CA LEU A 17 13.92 8.74 -17.51
C LEU A 17 14.96 9.78 -17.11
N LYS A 18 16.24 9.40 -17.14
CA LYS A 18 17.36 10.30 -16.83
C LYS A 18 18.29 10.45 -18.04
N GLN A 19 18.86 11.63 -18.24
CA GLN A 19 19.92 11.84 -19.24
C GLN A 19 21.31 11.52 -18.66
N VAL A 20 22.14 10.79 -19.42
CA VAL A 20 23.47 10.28 -19.02
C VAL A 20 24.60 11.33 -19.17
N GLY A 21 24.28 12.62 -19.30
CA GLY A 21 25.19 13.63 -19.85
C GLY A 21 26.28 14.20 -18.94
N ASP A 22 26.12 14.21 -17.61
CA ASP A 22 26.95 15.04 -16.71
C ASP A 22 27.98 14.26 -15.87
N LEU A 23 29.09 14.94 -15.51
CA LEU A 23 30.21 14.42 -14.68
C LEU A 23 29.75 13.85 -13.31
N LEU A 24 28.70 14.42 -12.74
CA LEU A 24 28.05 13.89 -11.52
C LEU A 24 27.33 12.56 -11.77
N GLY A 25 26.83 12.35 -12.98
CA GLY A 25 26.22 11.09 -13.41
C GLY A 25 27.23 9.94 -13.48
N GLN A 26 28.49 10.20 -13.86
CA GLN A 26 29.53 9.17 -13.92
C GLN A 26 29.93 8.65 -12.54
N GLN A 27 30.03 9.53 -11.54
CA GLN A 27 30.31 9.11 -10.16
C GLN A 27 29.12 8.41 -9.52
N ALA A 28 27.90 8.89 -9.79
CA ALA A 28 26.68 8.24 -9.34
C ALA A 28 26.57 6.80 -9.90
N ALA A 29 26.86 6.60 -11.19
CA ALA A 29 26.85 5.27 -11.82
C ALA A 29 27.85 4.29 -11.19
N LEU A 30 29.02 4.77 -10.75
CA LEU A 30 30.00 3.94 -10.05
C LEU A 30 29.52 3.53 -8.64
N ILE A 31 28.87 4.45 -7.92
CA ILE A 31 28.30 4.18 -6.60
C ILE A 31 27.14 3.19 -6.73
N GLU A 32 26.25 3.40 -7.70
CA GLU A 32 25.14 2.51 -8.01
C GLU A 32 25.62 1.08 -8.30
N ALA A 33 26.62 0.95 -9.17
CA ALA A 33 27.19 -0.35 -9.53
C ALA A 33 27.83 -1.10 -8.34
N GLU A 34 28.32 -0.38 -7.33
CA GLU A 34 28.86 -0.99 -6.12
C GLU A 34 27.76 -1.37 -5.13
N VAL A 35 26.78 -0.48 -4.90
CA VAL A 35 25.65 -0.73 -3.98
C VAL A 35 24.77 -1.87 -4.49
N GLN A 36 24.57 -2.00 -5.79
CA GLN A 36 23.74 -3.05 -6.38
C GLN A 36 24.35 -4.45 -6.24
N LYS A 37 25.67 -4.56 -6.00
CA LYS A 37 26.30 -5.85 -5.65
C LYS A 37 25.89 -6.33 -4.26
N GLU A 38 25.67 -5.41 -3.33
CA GLU A 38 25.22 -5.73 -1.96
C GLU A 38 23.70 -5.86 -1.87
N LEU A 39 22.96 -5.09 -2.68
CA LEU A 39 21.50 -4.99 -2.65
C LEU A 39 20.91 -5.15 -4.07
N PRO A 40 20.87 -6.37 -4.63
CA PRO A 40 20.46 -6.61 -6.01
C PRO A 40 18.98 -6.33 -6.28
N ASP A 41 18.13 -6.40 -5.25
CA ASP A 41 16.68 -6.22 -5.37
C ASP A 41 16.22 -4.76 -5.13
N GLN A 42 17.15 -3.81 -5.03
CA GLN A 42 16.85 -2.39 -4.81
C GLN A 42 17.30 -1.54 -6.01
N SER A 43 16.43 -0.64 -6.46
CA SER A 43 16.77 0.43 -7.40
C SER A 43 17.15 1.70 -6.65
N PHE A 44 18.11 2.46 -7.18
CA PHE A 44 18.69 3.62 -6.52
C PHE A 44 18.62 4.86 -7.39
N LEU A 45 17.76 5.80 -7.00
CA LEU A 45 17.66 7.08 -7.69
C LEU A 45 18.65 8.10 -7.12
N PHE A 46 19.69 8.42 -7.90
CA PHE A 46 20.64 9.49 -7.58
C PHE A 46 20.22 10.82 -8.22
N ALA A 47 19.90 11.82 -7.40
CA ALA A 47 19.51 13.16 -7.87
C ALA A 47 20.00 14.28 -6.93
N GLN A 48 20.06 15.52 -7.41
CA GLN A 48 20.35 16.68 -6.58
C GLN A 48 19.10 17.10 -5.78
N PRO A 49 19.16 17.31 -4.45
CA PRO A 49 17.98 17.57 -3.64
C PRO A 49 17.15 18.79 -4.07
N ILE A 50 17.80 19.83 -4.61
CA ILE A 50 17.12 21.05 -5.07
C ILE A 50 16.36 20.79 -6.38
N GLU A 51 17.03 20.18 -7.35
CA GLU A 51 16.45 19.80 -8.64
C GLU A 51 15.31 18.81 -8.47
N MET A 52 15.49 17.80 -7.63
CA MET A 52 14.46 16.82 -7.27
C MET A 52 13.19 17.48 -6.75
N ARG A 53 13.30 18.47 -5.85
CA ARG A 53 12.14 19.19 -5.32
C ARG A 53 11.47 20.07 -6.36
N PHE A 54 12.23 20.63 -7.29
CA PHE A 54 11.68 21.43 -8.37
C PHE A 54 10.89 20.54 -9.36
N ASN A 55 11.43 19.40 -9.73
CA ASN A 55 10.77 18.42 -10.60
C ASN A 55 9.51 17.83 -9.92
N GLU A 56 9.59 17.54 -8.61
CA GLU A 56 8.42 17.11 -7.82
C GLU A 56 7.32 18.18 -7.77
N LEU A 57 7.68 19.47 -7.68
CA LEU A 57 6.70 20.57 -7.63
C LEU A 57 6.04 20.82 -8.99
N LEU A 58 6.79 20.71 -10.09
CA LEU A 58 6.28 21.00 -11.43
C LEU A 58 5.46 19.85 -12.01
N GLU A 59 5.99 18.63 -11.95
CA GLU A 59 5.44 17.48 -12.66
C GLU A 59 4.91 16.39 -11.71
N GLY A 60 5.20 16.50 -10.41
CA GLY A 60 4.87 15.47 -9.44
C GLY A 60 5.69 14.19 -9.61
N VAL A 61 6.86 14.28 -10.25
CA VAL A 61 7.81 13.17 -10.48
C VAL A 61 9.22 13.59 -10.10
N ARG A 62 10.07 12.60 -9.81
CA ARG A 62 11.47 12.81 -9.37
C ARG A 62 12.48 12.76 -10.52
N SER A 63 12.04 12.83 -11.77
CA SER A 63 12.83 12.56 -12.98
C SER A 63 12.80 13.69 -14.00
N ASP A 64 13.75 13.67 -14.93
CA ASP A 64 13.91 14.69 -15.99
C ASP A 64 12.80 14.59 -17.05
N LEU A 65 12.31 13.36 -17.30
CA LEU A 65 11.19 13.10 -18.19
C LEU A 65 10.27 12.05 -17.56
N SER A 66 8.96 12.22 -17.78
CA SER A 66 7.95 11.26 -17.34
C SER A 66 6.90 10.92 -18.40
N LEU A 67 6.51 9.65 -18.43
CA LEU A 67 5.38 9.15 -19.23
C LEU A 67 4.30 8.67 -18.28
N LYS A 68 3.06 9.16 -18.45
CA LYS A 68 1.92 8.84 -17.60
C LYS A 68 0.90 7.98 -18.36
N ILE A 69 0.70 6.75 -17.88
CA ILE A 69 -0.41 5.91 -18.34
C ILE A 69 -1.60 6.17 -17.41
N THR A 70 -2.78 6.41 -18.00
CA THR A 70 -4.04 6.55 -17.26
C THR A 70 -5.08 5.64 -17.89
N GLY A 71 -5.74 4.85 -17.06
CA GLY A 71 -6.76 3.90 -17.46
C GLY A 71 -7.54 3.41 -16.25
N THR A 72 -8.50 2.53 -16.49
CA THR A 72 -9.38 1.96 -15.45
C THR A 72 -8.96 0.55 -15.03
N ASP A 73 -8.08 -0.10 -15.80
CA ASP A 73 -7.66 -1.49 -15.59
C ASP A 73 -6.16 -1.56 -15.33
N TYR A 74 -5.79 -1.96 -14.11
CA TYR A 74 -4.41 -2.08 -13.68
C TYR A 74 -3.64 -3.15 -14.46
N ASP A 75 -4.25 -4.31 -14.75
CA ASP A 75 -3.58 -5.41 -15.45
C ASP A 75 -3.17 -5.00 -16.87
N VAL A 76 -4.04 -4.23 -17.53
CA VAL A 76 -3.75 -3.68 -18.86
C VAL A 76 -2.64 -2.64 -18.78
N MET A 77 -2.68 -1.73 -17.80
CA MET A 77 -1.66 -0.71 -17.65
C MET A 77 -0.29 -1.28 -17.28
N GLU A 78 -0.23 -2.30 -16.42
CA GLU A 78 1.01 -2.99 -16.05
C GLU A 78 1.66 -3.64 -17.29
N LYS A 79 0.86 -4.31 -18.12
CA LYS A 79 1.33 -4.89 -19.40
C LYS A 79 1.83 -3.82 -20.36
N LEU A 80 1.08 -2.73 -20.53
CA LEU A 80 1.48 -1.61 -21.39
C LEU A 80 2.75 -0.95 -20.87
N ALA A 81 2.89 -0.80 -19.56
CA ALA A 81 4.07 -0.24 -18.96
C ALA A 81 5.31 -1.11 -19.18
N ALA A 82 5.18 -2.43 -19.01
CA ALA A 82 6.28 -3.35 -19.31
C ALA A 82 6.71 -3.27 -20.79
N GLN A 83 5.75 -3.12 -21.71
CA GLN A 83 6.05 -2.93 -23.13
C GLN A 83 6.75 -1.60 -23.40
N ILE A 84 6.27 -0.51 -22.81
CA ILE A 84 6.85 0.83 -22.97
C ILE A 84 8.26 0.87 -22.37
N LYS A 85 8.47 0.27 -21.18
CA LYS A 85 9.80 0.13 -20.55
C LYS A 85 10.79 -0.50 -21.53
N ALA A 86 10.44 -1.66 -22.10
CA ALA A 86 11.28 -2.39 -23.03
C ALA A 86 11.57 -1.65 -24.35
N ILE A 87 10.74 -0.67 -24.73
CA ILE A 87 10.98 0.20 -25.88
C ILE A 87 11.92 1.34 -25.47
N LEU A 88 11.66 1.99 -24.33
CA LEU A 88 12.46 3.12 -23.84
C LEU A 88 13.89 2.72 -23.50
N GLU A 89 14.11 1.54 -22.90
CA GLU A 89 15.44 1.00 -22.61
C GLU A 89 16.31 0.78 -23.87
N LYS A 90 15.69 0.63 -25.05
CA LYS A 90 16.40 0.43 -26.31
C LYS A 90 16.78 1.75 -26.99
N LEU A 91 16.28 2.89 -26.51
CA LEU A 91 16.57 4.18 -27.13
C LEU A 91 17.98 4.64 -26.76
N PRO A 92 18.81 5.02 -27.74
CA PRO A 92 20.13 5.55 -27.45
C PRO A 92 20.01 6.86 -26.67
N GLY A 93 20.59 6.90 -25.46
CA GLY A 93 20.54 8.05 -24.56
C GLY A 93 19.43 7.99 -23.50
N ALA A 94 18.59 6.94 -23.50
CA ALA A 94 17.76 6.65 -22.34
C ALA A 94 18.67 6.16 -21.20
N GLY A 95 18.65 6.86 -20.07
CA GLY A 95 19.24 6.38 -18.83
C GLY A 95 18.36 5.32 -18.17
N GLU A 96 18.37 5.29 -16.83
CA GLU A 96 17.55 4.36 -16.07
C GLU A 96 16.06 4.58 -16.35
N VAL A 97 15.36 3.51 -16.73
CA VAL A 97 13.92 3.49 -17.01
C VAL A 97 13.21 2.68 -15.92
N GLU A 98 12.56 3.37 -14.99
CA GLU A 98 11.76 2.71 -13.96
C GLU A 98 10.30 3.10 -14.05
N PHE A 99 9.40 2.15 -13.81
CA PHE A 99 7.99 2.44 -13.64
C PHE A 99 7.63 2.34 -12.16
N GLU A 100 6.93 3.35 -11.63
CA GLU A 100 6.33 3.24 -10.31
C GLU A 100 5.02 2.45 -10.41
N ALA A 101 5.07 1.17 -10.02
CA ALA A 101 3.88 0.39 -9.73
C ALA A 101 3.63 0.43 -8.23
N GLN A 102 2.42 0.83 -7.81
CA GLN A 102 1.91 0.39 -6.52
C GLN A 102 1.78 -1.13 -6.61
N GLY A 103 2.76 -1.87 -6.09
CA GLY A 103 2.76 -3.33 -6.11
C GLY A 103 1.50 -3.92 -5.47
N ARG A 104 1.19 -5.17 -5.79
CA ARG A 104 0.09 -5.92 -5.17
C ARG A 104 0.53 -6.37 -3.77
N ALA A 105 0.38 -5.49 -2.78
CA ALA A 105 0.57 -5.90 -1.40
C ALA A 105 -0.47 -7.00 -1.08
N PRO A 106 -0.06 -8.13 -0.47
CA PRO A 106 -1.02 -9.13 -0.05
C PRO A 106 -1.98 -8.51 0.97
N VAL A 107 -3.27 -8.58 0.68
CA VAL A 107 -4.34 -8.10 1.56
C VAL A 107 -5.09 -9.30 2.08
N LEU A 108 -5.36 -9.33 3.38
CA LEU A 108 -6.31 -10.27 3.98
C LEU A 108 -7.70 -9.62 3.96
N GLU A 109 -8.64 -10.22 3.24
CA GLU A 109 -10.01 -9.76 3.17
C GLU A 109 -10.91 -10.55 4.11
N ILE A 110 -11.62 -9.85 4.99
CA ILE A 110 -12.61 -10.44 5.92
C ILE A 110 -14.00 -10.07 5.41
N HIS A 111 -14.68 -11.03 4.78
CA HIS A 111 -16.00 -10.85 4.19
C HIS A 111 -17.10 -11.31 5.16
N PRO A 112 -17.96 -10.40 5.66
CA PRO A 112 -19.02 -10.80 6.57
C PRO A 112 -20.05 -11.70 5.89
N ASN A 113 -20.30 -12.88 6.44
CA ASN A 113 -21.29 -13.82 5.94
C ASN A 113 -22.70 -13.36 6.38
N ARG A 114 -23.45 -12.75 5.45
CA ARG A 114 -24.79 -12.19 5.71
C ARG A 114 -25.81 -13.20 6.22
N GLU A 115 -25.70 -14.47 5.88
CA GLU A 115 -26.61 -15.50 6.39
C GLU A 115 -26.29 -15.86 7.84
N ALA A 116 -25.00 -16.02 8.16
CA ALA A 116 -24.54 -16.24 9.52
C ALA A 116 -24.88 -15.05 10.44
N LEU A 117 -24.64 -13.82 10.00
CA LEU A 117 -24.99 -12.61 10.76
C LEU A 117 -26.48 -12.57 11.11
N ARG A 118 -27.37 -12.92 10.17
CA ARG A 118 -28.82 -12.99 10.42
C ARG A 118 -29.19 -14.06 11.43
N ARG A 119 -28.59 -15.25 11.34
CA ARG A 119 -28.83 -16.36 12.30
C ARG A 119 -28.48 -15.98 13.73
N TYR A 120 -27.39 -15.24 13.91
CA TYR A 120 -26.93 -14.80 15.23
C TYR A 120 -27.49 -13.43 15.64
N ASN A 121 -28.33 -12.79 14.82
CA ASN A 121 -28.80 -11.43 15.05
C ASN A 121 -27.65 -10.43 15.32
N LEU A 122 -26.56 -10.56 14.57
CA LEU A 122 -25.35 -9.75 14.70
C LEU A 122 -25.32 -8.67 13.61
N HIS A 123 -25.09 -7.41 14.00
CA HIS A 123 -24.96 -6.32 13.03
C HIS A 123 -23.55 -6.29 12.43
N ALA A 124 -23.43 -6.01 11.13
CA ALA A 124 -22.13 -5.93 10.45
C ALA A 124 -21.21 -4.85 11.07
N ALA A 125 -21.81 -3.78 11.61
CA ALA A 125 -21.06 -2.75 12.32
C ALA A 125 -20.36 -3.27 13.60
N ASP A 126 -20.95 -4.26 14.28
CA ASP A 126 -20.37 -4.83 15.50
C ASP A 126 -19.18 -5.73 15.16
N LEU A 127 -19.31 -6.52 14.09
CA LEU A 127 -18.22 -7.30 13.53
C LEU A 127 -17.06 -6.40 13.09
N ASN A 128 -17.34 -5.33 12.33
CA ASN A 128 -16.31 -4.39 11.91
C ASN A 128 -15.64 -3.69 13.09
N ARG A 129 -16.40 -3.31 14.13
CA ARG A 129 -15.83 -2.74 15.36
C ARG A 129 -14.92 -3.72 16.09
N ALA A 130 -15.30 -4.99 16.17
CA ALA A 130 -14.47 -6.04 16.79
C ALA A 130 -13.15 -6.20 16.04
N VAL A 131 -13.21 -6.33 14.71
CA VAL A 131 -12.02 -6.48 13.85
C VAL A 131 -11.14 -5.24 13.90
N SER A 132 -11.71 -4.03 13.78
CA SER A 132 -10.97 -2.77 13.83
C SER A 132 -10.27 -2.58 15.16
N THR A 133 -10.98 -2.80 16.28
CA THR A 133 -10.40 -2.70 17.62
C THR A 133 -9.28 -3.72 17.82
N ALA A 134 -9.46 -4.95 17.33
CA ALA A 134 -8.48 -6.00 17.47
C ALA A 134 -7.20 -5.73 16.67
N LEU A 135 -7.32 -5.31 15.40
CA LEU A 135 -6.20 -5.20 14.47
C LEU A 135 -5.56 -3.81 14.43
N ALA A 136 -6.37 -2.77 14.17
CA ALA A 136 -5.93 -1.38 14.07
C ALA A 136 -5.79 -0.73 15.46
N GLY A 137 -6.66 -1.13 16.37
CA GLY A 137 -6.79 -0.54 17.70
C GLY A 137 -7.93 0.46 17.79
N ALA A 138 -8.40 0.66 19.02
CA ALA A 138 -9.38 1.68 19.34
C ALA A 138 -8.82 2.59 20.44
N THR A 139 -8.85 3.90 20.19
CA THR A 139 -8.53 4.91 21.20
C THR A 139 -9.66 4.96 22.21
N VAL A 140 -9.38 4.61 23.46
CA VAL A 140 -10.36 4.56 24.56
C VAL A 140 -10.28 5.77 25.48
N GLY A 141 -9.24 6.59 25.34
CA GLY A 141 -9.07 7.78 26.16
C GLY A 141 -7.73 8.47 25.92
N MET A 142 -7.47 9.48 26.74
CA MET A 142 -6.25 10.29 26.70
C MET A 142 -5.68 10.41 28.10
N VAL A 143 -4.36 10.30 28.23
CA VAL A 143 -3.60 10.61 29.44
C VAL A 143 -2.91 11.95 29.25
N PHE A 144 -3.04 12.81 30.25
CA PHE A 144 -2.43 14.13 30.26
C PHE A 144 -1.22 14.13 31.20
N GLU A 145 -0.07 14.54 30.68
CA GLU A 145 1.16 14.70 31.46
C GLU A 145 1.72 16.10 31.21
N GLY A 146 1.43 17.03 32.12
CA GLY A 146 1.71 18.45 31.91
C GLY A 146 1.01 18.98 30.66
N ASN A 147 1.79 19.44 29.68
CA ASN A 147 1.27 19.92 28.39
C ASN A 147 1.30 18.85 27.27
N ARG A 148 1.64 17.60 27.59
CA ARG A 148 1.63 16.47 26.65
C ARG A 148 0.34 15.69 26.78
N ARG A 149 -0.15 15.20 25.64
CA ARG A 149 -1.36 14.37 25.53
C ARG A 149 -0.98 13.06 24.86
N TYR A 150 -1.27 11.95 25.51
CA TYR A 150 -1.03 10.60 24.98
C TYR A 150 -2.35 9.86 24.82
N GLU A 151 -2.54 9.23 23.67
CA GLU A 151 -3.69 8.37 23.43
C GLU A 151 -3.53 7.01 24.13
N ILE A 152 -4.59 6.56 24.81
CA ILE A 152 -4.70 5.17 25.26
C ILE A 152 -5.38 4.39 24.15
N VAL A 153 -4.64 3.46 23.53
CA VAL A 153 -5.15 2.57 22.47
C VAL A 153 -5.22 1.14 22.97
N VAL A 154 -6.40 0.52 22.83
CA VAL A 154 -6.60 -0.91 23.09
C VAL A 154 -6.58 -1.66 21.77
N ARG A 155 -5.77 -2.72 21.70
CA ARG A 155 -5.63 -3.60 20.53
C ARG A 155 -5.05 -4.96 20.93
N LEU A 156 -5.14 -5.95 20.04
CA LEU A 156 -4.45 -7.22 20.25
C LEU A 156 -2.92 -7.04 20.21
N SER A 157 -2.22 -7.92 20.93
CA SER A 157 -0.76 -7.98 20.90
C SER A 157 -0.24 -8.30 19.49
N GLY A 158 1.00 -7.91 19.18
CA GLY A 158 1.62 -8.17 17.88
C GLY A 158 1.61 -9.66 17.51
N GLU A 159 2.02 -10.51 18.45
CA GLU A 159 2.07 -11.98 18.29
C GLU A 159 0.74 -12.59 17.82
N LEU A 160 -0.38 -12.13 18.37
CA LEU A 160 -1.71 -12.63 18.00
C LEU A 160 -2.17 -12.09 16.63
N ARG A 161 -1.79 -10.86 16.28
CA ARG A 161 -2.17 -10.24 14.99
C ARG A 161 -1.43 -10.82 13.79
N HIS A 162 -0.28 -11.46 14.00
CA HIS A 162 0.47 -12.11 12.92
C HIS A 162 0.00 -13.54 12.63
N ARG A 163 -0.87 -14.12 13.48
CA ARG A 163 -1.36 -15.48 13.33
C ARG A 163 -2.79 -15.47 12.80
N LEU A 164 -2.97 -15.95 11.58
CA LEU A 164 -4.30 -15.99 10.94
C LEU A 164 -5.32 -16.81 11.76
N GLU A 165 -4.89 -17.89 12.42
CA GLU A 165 -5.75 -18.71 13.28
C GLU A 165 -6.30 -17.91 14.48
N GLU A 166 -5.49 -17.03 15.07
CA GLU A 166 -5.91 -16.18 16.19
C GLU A 166 -6.92 -15.12 15.73
N ILE A 167 -6.74 -14.58 14.52
CA ILE A 167 -7.71 -13.67 13.91
C ILE A 167 -9.03 -14.39 13.63
N ARG A 168 -8.99 -15.64 13.15
CA ARG A 168 -10.19 -16.47 12.92
C ARG A 168 -10.95 -16.76 14.21
N ASN A 169 -10.23 -16.99 15.30
CA ASN A 169 -10.78 -17.24 16.63
C ASN A 169 -11.16 -15.96 17.39
N LEU A 170 -11.05 -14.77 16.78
CA LEU A 170 -11.37 -13.51 17.43
C LEU A 170 -12.79 -13.54 17.99
N PRO A 171 -12.99 -13.32 19.30
CA PRO A 171 -14.30 -13.37 19.91
C PRO A 171 -15.12 -12.13 19.53
N VAL A 172 -16.23 -12.35 18.84
CA VAL A 172 -17.21 -11.33 18.48
C VAL A 172 -18.43 -11.46 19.39
N ARG A 173 -18.82 -10.34 20.01
CA ARG A 173 -19.98 -10.30 20.90
C ARG A 173 -21.28 -10.36 20.11
N VAL A 174 -22.20 -11.20 20.58
CA VAL A 174 -23.54 -11.40 20.02
C VAL A 174 -24.55 -11.29 21.16
N GLY A 175 -25.43 -10.29 21.08
CA GLY A 175 -26.35 -9.97 22.18
C GLY A 175 -25.63 -9.63 23.48
N GLU A 176 -26.26 -9.89 24.62
CA GLU A 176 -25.69 -9.50 25.93
C GLU A 176 -24.58 -10.43 26.43
N TYR A 177 -24.67 -11.74 26.16
CA TYR A 177 -23.76 -12.75 26.75
C TYR A 177 -23.11 -13.71 25.75
N GLY A 178 -23.45 -13.63 24.46
CA GLY A 178 -22.89 -14.52 23.45
C GLY A 178 -21.51 -14.04 22.99
N LEU A 179 -20.54 -14.95 22.93
CA LEU A 179 -19.30 -14.77 22.18
C LEU A 179 -19.22 -15.87 21.13
N ILE A 180 -18.97 -15.48 19.90
CA ILE A 180 -18.72 -16.43 18.81
C ILE A 180 -17.40 -16.08 18.12
N PRO A 181 -16.63 -17.07 17.66
CA PRO A 181 -15.42 -16.81 16.91
C PRO A 181 -15.76 -16.22 15.53
N LEU A 182 -14.91 -15.32 15.06
CA LEU A 182 -15.09 -14.59 13.80
C LEU A 182 -15.29 -15.51 12.59
N GLU A 183 -14.63 -16.66 12.55
CA GLU A 183 -14.80 -17.69 11.51
C GLU A 183 -16.23 -18.19 11.31
N LYS A 184 -17.11 -18.07 12.31
CA LYS A 184 -18.52 -18.48 12.17
C LYS A 184 -19.38 -17.46 11.45
N VAL A 185 -18.90 -16.22 11.32
CA VAL A 185 -19.65 -15.08 10.79
C VAL A 185 -18.92 -14.33 9.68
N ALA A 186 -17.70 -14.70 9.35
CA ALA A 186 -16.94 -14.12 8.25
C ALA A 186 -16.13 -15.18 7.48
N GLU A 187 -15.95 -14.93 6.18
CA GLU A 187 -15.06 -15.66 5.29
C GLU A 187 -13.75 -14.89 5.13
N PHE A 188 -12.64 -15.60 5.04
CA PHE A 188 -11.29 -15.03 4.90
C PHE A 188 -10.78 -15.34 3.49
N ARG A 189 -10.37 -14.32 2.74
CA ARG A 189 -9.79 -14.43 1.39
C ARG A 189 -8.44 -13.74 1.31
#